data_AF-A0A484ZMY4-F1
#
_entry.id   AF-A0A484ZMY4-F1
#
_cell.length_a   1.000
_cell.length_b   1.000
_cell.length_c   1.000
_cell.angle_alpha   90.00
_cell.angle_beta   90.00
_cell.angle_gamma   90.00
#
_symmetry.space_group_name_H-M   'P 1'
#
loop_
_entity.id
_entity.type
_entity.pdbx_description
1 polymer ?
#
loop_
_entity_poly.entity_id
_entity_poly.type
_entity_poly.pdbx_seq_one_letter_code
_entity_poly.pdbx_strand_id
1 'polypeptide(L)'
;MKIKNISMTTMIMIAMVLGIVSGIVVGPAIGNIRAIGDIFLRLIQMTVVILVMGAVIEAVGQIAPKDLGKLGGKIFSLFMISTVISAIIGIILAEIIQPGAGIDVKLTSATDIVAPQQTIYEMVVNFFPKNIIEGHDCRQYDSMHCFFFTFWYGPKFI
;
A
#
# COMPACT_ATOMS: atom_id res chain seq x y z
N MET A 1 -34.57 21.44 10.25
CA MET A 1 -34.03 20.06 10.36
C MET A 1 -32.63 20.18 10.99
N LYS A 2 -32.48 19.77 12.25
CA LYS A 2 -31.29 20.07 13.07
C LYS A 2 -30.17 19.08 12.70
N ILE A 3 -29.18 19.51 11.92
CA ILE A 3 -28.03 18.66 11.57
C ILE A 3 -27.17 18.56 12.83
N LYS A 4 -27.17 17.39 13.46
CA LYS A 4 -26.31 17.07 14.60
C LYS A 4 -24.86 17.12 14.10
N ASN A 5 -23.97 17.84 14.79
CA ASN A 5 -22.54 17.86 14.53
C ASN A 5 -21.96 16.46 14.77
N ILE A 6 -21.93 15.63 13.73
CA ILE A 6 -21.31 14.30 13.77
C ILE A 6 -19.86 14.45 13.34
N SER A 7 -18.92 13.81 14.04
CA SER A 7 -17.51 13.84 13.66
C SER A 7 -17.30 13.04 12.36
N MET A 8 -16.37 13.49 11.52
CA MET A 8 -16.06 12.84 10.24
C MET A 8 -15.68 11.36 10.43
N THR A 9 -14.97 11.02 11.50
CA THR A 9 -14.65 9.62 11.86
C THR A 9 -15.89 8.79 12.13
N THR A 10 -16.87 9.33 12.84
CA THR A 10 -18.13 8.62 13.13
C THR A 10 -18.93 8.41 11.85
N MET A 11 -18.89 9.37 10.92
CA MET A 11 -19.55 9.25 9.62
C MET A 11 -18.95 8.13 8.76
N ILE A 12 -17.61 7.98 8.76
CA ILE A 12 -16.92 6.89 8.04
C ILE A 12 -17.29 5.53 8.66
N MET A 13 -17.31 5.42 9.98
CA MET A 13 -17.68 4.18 10.67
C MET A 13 -19.13 3.77 10.36
N ILE A 14 -20.07 4.72 10.38
CA ILE A 14 -21.47 4.47 10.03
C ILE A 14 -21.59 4.05 8.56
N ALA A 15 -20.88 4.73 7.64
CA ALA A 15 -20.89 4.40 6.21
C ALA A 15 -20.31 2.99 5.94
N MET A 16 -19.26 2.59 6.64
CA MET A 16 -18.66 1.26 6.52
C MET A 16 -19.65 0.16 6.98
N VAL A 17 -20.30 0.34 8.12
CA VAL A 17 -21.28 -0.62 8.63
C VAL A 17 -22.49 -0.73 7.69
N LEU A 18 -23.01 0.40 7.22
CA LEU A 18 -24.10 0.42 6.23
C LEU A 18 -23.68 -0.23 4.89
N GLY A 19 -22.44 -0.03 4.46
CA GLY A 19 -21.87 -0.68 3.27
C GLY A 19 -21.85 -2.21 3.39
N ILE A 20 -21.41 -2.73 4.54
CA ILE A 20 -21.40 -4.18 4.81
C ILE A 20 -22.83 -4.74 4.83
N VAL A 21 -23.75 -4.09 5.56
CA VAL A 21 -25.15 -4.55 5.68
C VAL A 21 -25.86 -4.53 4.33
N SER A 22 -25.72 -3.45 3.56
CA SER A 22 -26.30 -3.36 2.21
C SER A 22 -25.70 -4.37 1.23
N GLY A 23 -24.40 -4.67 1.36
CA GLY A 23 -23.71 -5.72 0.62
C GLY A 23 -24.30 -7.12 0.82
N ILE A 24 -24.62 -7.46 2.08
CA ILE A 24 -25.18 -8.77 2.46
C ILE A 24 -26.64 -8.90 2.00
N VAL A 25 -27.44 -7.82 2.08
CA VAL A 25 -28.88 -7.86 1.79
C VAL A 25 -29.19 -7.88 0.29
N VAL A 26 -28.43 -7.15 -0.54
CA VAL A 26 -28.77 -6.97 -1.98
C VAL A 26 -28.04 -7.96 -2.90
N GLY A 27 -26.95 -8.58 -2.45
CA GLY A 27 -26.27 -9.66 -3.19
C GLY A 27 -25.64 -9.24 -4.54
N PRO A 28 -25.49 -10.14 -5.54
CA PRO A 28 -24.73 -9.92 -6.78
C PRO A 28 -25.22 -8.76 -7.67
N ALA A 29 -26.43 -8.24 -7.43
CA ALA A 29 -27.03 -7.14 -8.19
C ALA A 29 -26.40 -5.74 -7.89
N ILE A 30 -25.41 -5.67 -6.99
CA ILE A 30 -24.73 -4.42 -6.55
C ILE A 30 -23.66 -3.94 -7.56
N GLY A 31 -23.53 -4.55 -8.74
CA GLY A 31 -22.48 -4.22 -9.73
C GLY A 31 -22.28 -2.72 -10.00
N ASN A 32 -23.34 -1.91 -9.97
CA ASN A 32 -23.27 -0.47 -10.18
C ASN A 32 -22.58 0.30 -9.04
N ILE A 33 -22.68 -0.17 -7.80
CA ILE A 33 -21.99 0.45 -6.64
C ILE A 33 -20.49 0.13 -6.65
N ARG A 34 -20.09 -1.02 -7.22
CA ARG A 34 -18.67 -1.36 -7.37
C ARG A 34 -17.93 -0.34 -8.23
N ALA A 35 -18.57 0.15 -9.29
CA ALA A 35 -17.99 1.20 -10.14
C ALA A 35 -17.66 2.48 -9.35
N ILE A 36 -18.50 2.88 -8.39
CA ILE A 36 -18.24 4.03 -7.51
C ILE A 36 -17.06 3.75 -6.57
N GLY A 37 -16.99 2.55 -6.00
CA GLY A 37 -15.86 2.11 -5.18
C GLY A 37 -14.54 2.10 -5.96
N ASP A 38 -14.55 1.59 -7.19
CA ASP A 38 -13.36 1.56 -8.05
C ASP A 38 -12.89 2.97 -8.43
N ILE A 39 -13.81 3.89 -8.72
CA ILE A 39 -13.47 5.31 -8.95
C ILE A 39 -12.85 5.92 -7.69
N PHE A 40 -13.46 5.70 -6.52
CA PHE A 40 -12.94 6.22 -5.26
C PHE A 40 -11.52 5.69 -4.95
N LEU A 41 -11.28 4.39 -5.13
CA LEU A 41 -9.95 3.80 -4.94
C LEU A 41 -8.94 4.37 -5.93
N ARG A 42 -9.31 4.57 -7.20
CA ARG A 42 -8.44 5.20 -8.20
C ARG A 42 -8.06 6.64 -7.82
N LEU A 43 -9.02 7.41 -7.27
CA LEU A 43 -8.75 8.78 -6.80
C LEU A 43 -7.79 8.80 -5.60
N ILE A 44 -7.92 7.87 -4.66
CA ILE A 44 -6.98 7.74 -3.54
C ILE A 44 -5.59 7.35 -4.06
N GLN A 45 -5.51 6.30 -4.87
CA GLN A 45 -4.23 5.79 -5.40
C GLN A 45 -3.46 6.88 -6.16
N MET A 46 -4.13 7.67 -7.01
CA MET A 46 -3.49 8.78 -7.72
C MET A 46 -2.93 9.85 -6.78
N THR A 47 -3.64 10.13 -5.69
CA THR A 47 -3.25 11.15 -4.71
C THR A 47 -2.06 10.68 -3.86
N VAL A 48 -2.08 9.42 -3.41
CA VAL A 48 -1.04 8.84 -2.56
C VAL A 48 0.34 8.92 -3.23
N VAL A 49 0.43 8.60 -4.52
CA VAL A 49 1.70 8.62 -5.25
C VAL A 49 2.34 10.02 -5.25
N ILE A 50 1.56 11.05 -5.57
CA ILE A 50 2.04 12.44 -5.61
C ILE A 50 2.42 12.93 -4.22
N LEU A 51 1.60 12.64 -3.20
CA LEU A 51 1.87 13.03 -1.82
C LEU A 51 3.14 12.39 -1.27
N VAL A 52 3.35 11.09 -1.52
CA VAL A 52 4.55 10.38 -1.05
C VAL A 52 5.79 10.94 -1.72
N MET A 53 5.78 11.17 -3.04
CA MET A 53 6.91 11.81 -3.72
C MET A 53 7.24 13.18 -3.12
N GLY A 54 6.24 14.05 -2.97
CA GLY A 54 6.44 15.38 -2.39
C GLY A 54 7.03 15.32 -0.98
N ALA A 55 6.49 14.46 -0.12
CA ALA A 55 6.96 14.28 1.25
C ALA A 55 8.43 13.79 1.30
N VAL A 56 8.84 12.93 0.37
CA VAL A 56 10.22 12.42 0.30
C VAL A 56 11.19 13.48 -0.18
N ILE A 57 10.83 14.28 -1.20
CA ILE A 57 11.65 15.41 -1.67
C ILE A 57 11.87 16.40 -0.52
N GLU A 58 10.78 16.77 0.16
CA GLU A 58 10.82 17.70 1.28
C GLU A 58 11.69 17.17 2.42
N ALA A 59 11.54 15.89 2.78
CA ALA A 59 12.32 15.26 3.83
C ALA A 59 13.81 15.18 3.52
N VAL A 60 14.18 14.87 2.27
CA VAL A 60 15.59 14.78 1.85
C VAL A 60 16.21 16.17 1.70
N GLY A 61 15.45 17.16 1.23
CA GLY A 61 15.93 18.54 1.03
C GLY A 61 16.28 19.27 2.33
N GLN A 62 15.64 18.93 3.45
CA GLN A 62 15.89 19.57 4.75
C GLN A 62 17.10 19.00 5.51
N ILE A 63 17.63 17.84 5.10
CA ILE A 63 18.62 17.08 5.89
C ILE A 63 19.98 17.10 5.20
N ALA A 64 21.04 17.38 5.97
CA ALA A 64 22.40 17.31 5.46
C ALA A 64 22.73 15.87 4.97
N PRO A 65 23.43 15.68 3.84
CA PRO A 65 23.71 14.36 3.27
C PRO A 65 24.38 13.37 4.23
N LYS A 66 25.19 13.89 5.17
CA LYS A 66 25.92 13.10 6.17
C LYS A 66 25.01 12.55 7.27
N ASP A 67 23.94 13.26 7.60
CA ASP A 67 22.98 12.87 8.64
C ASP A 67 21.82 12.04 8.07
N LEU A 68 21.56 12.18 6.76
CA LEU A 68 20.58 11.37 6.04
C LEU A 68 20.88 9.87 6.14
N GLY A 69 22.15 9.47 5.99
CA GLY A 69 22.55 8.06 6.13
C GLY A 69 22.36 7.50 7.53
N LYS A 70 22.63 8.29 8.58
CA LYS A 70 22.42 7.87 9.98
C LYS A 70 20.93 7.76 10.32
N LEU A 71 20.14 8.72 9.87
CA LEU A 71 18.70 8.73 10.08
C LEU A 71 18.04 7.57 9.35
N GLY A 72 18.39 7.37 8.07
CA GLY A 72 17.90 6.25 7.26
C GLY A 72 18.26 4.90 7.87
N GLY A 73 19.49 4.71 8.35
CA GLY A 73 19.91 3.49 9.03
C GLY A 73 19.13 3.21 10.33
N LYS A 74 18.86 4.24 11.14
CA LYS A 74 18.05 4.11 12.36
C LYS A 74 16.61 3.73 12.02
N ILE A 75 16.00 4.39 11.03
CA ILE A 75 14.64 4.09 10.57
C ILE A 75 14.58 2.66 10.03
N PHE A 76 15.50 2.28 9.14
CA PHE A 76 15.55 0.93 8.56
C PHE A 76 15.68 -0.16 9.63
N SER A 77 16.56 0.03 10.62
CA SER A 77 16.71 -0.93 11.73
C SER A 77 15.43 -1.04 12.55
N LEU A 78 14.77 0.07 12.87
CA LEU A 78 13.49 0.06 13.57
C LEU A 78 12.39 -0.67 12.78
N PHE A 79 12.29 -0.43 11.46
CA PHE A 79 11.32 -1.10 10.59
C PHE A 79 11.58 -2.60 10.44
N MET A 80 12.84 -3.02 10.31
CA MET A 80 13.23 -4.43 10.29
C MET A 80 12.78 -5.13 11.58
N ILE A 81 13.11 -4.55 12.74
CA ILE A 81 12.76 -5.12 14.05
C ILE A 81 11.23 -5.18 14.22
N SER A 82 10.51 -4.10 13.90
CA SER A 82 9.05 -4.08 14.03
C SER A 82 8.36 -5.08 13.09
N THR A 83 8.89 -5.26 11.88
CA THR A 83 8.34 -6.22 10.91
C THR A 83 8.54 -7.65 11.37
N VAL A 84 9.72 -7.99 11.88
CA VAL A 84 10.00 -9.33 12.42
C VAL A 84 9.11 -9.62 13.63
N ILE A 85 8.98 -8.68 14.56
CA ILE A 85 8.09 -8.84 15.73
C ILE A 85 6.64 -9.01 15.29
N SER A 86 6.17 -8.18 14.36
CA SER A 86 4.81 -8.27 13.80
C SER A 86 4.56 -9.62 13.11
N ALA A 87 5.51 -10.10 12.31
CA ALA A 87 5.42 -11.38 11.61
C ALA A 87 5.33 -12.56 12.59
N ILE A 88 6.14 -12.57 13.65
CA ILE A 88 6.09 -13.61 14.68
C ILE A 88 4.73 -13.62 15.37
N ILE A 89 4.23 -12.46 15.78
CA ILE A 89 2.90 -12.34 16.41
C ILE A 89 1.80 -12.80 15.43
N GLY A 90 1.90 -12.42 14.16
CA GLY A 90 0.96 -12.83 13.11
C GLY A 90 0.91 -14.35 12.94
N ILE A 91 2.05 -15.03 12.92
CA ILE A 91 2.13 -16.50 12.81
C ILE A 91 1.52 -17.16 14.05
N ILE A 92 1.85 -16.69 15.25
CA ILE A 92 1.32 -17.24 16.50
C ILE A 92 -0.21 -17.10 16.54
N LEU A 93 -0.75 -15.93 16.17
CA LEU A 93 -2.19 -15.71 16.13
C LEU A 93 -2.86 -16.53 15.03
N ALA A 94 -2.23 -16.70 13.88
CA ALA A 94 -2.74 -17.53 12.79
C ALA A 94 -2.86 -19.01 13.22
N GLU A 95 -1.86 -19.54 13.93
CA GLU A 95 -1.90 -20.91 14.47
C GLU A 95 -2.98 -21.11 15.55
N ILE A 96 -3.27 -20.09 16.36
CA ILE A 96 -4.29 -20.19 17.42
C ILE A 96 -5.71 -20.04 16.85
N ILE A 97 -5.92 -19.05 15.98
CA ILE A 97 -7.24 -18.73 15.43
C ILE A 97 -7.60 -19.69 14.29
N GLN A 98 -6.60 -20.30 13.64
CA GLN A 98 -6.73 -21.17 12.47
C GLN A 98 -7.75 -20.63 11.47
N PRO A 99 -7.55 -19.40 10.94
CA PRO A 99 -8.49 -18.79 10.01
C PRO A 99 -8.52 -19.62 8.72
N GLY A 100 -9.54 -20.48 8.59
CA GLY A 100 -9.66 -21.43 7.48
C GLY A 100 -9.99 -22.87 7.90
N ALA A 101 -9.95 -23.20 9.19
CA ALA A 101 -10.41 -24.50 9.67
C ALA A 101 -11.91 -24.69 9.31
N GLY A 102 -12.18 -25.57 8.33
CA GLY A 102 -13.52 -25.86 7.84
C GLY A 102 -13.93 -25.18 6.52
N ILE A 103 -13.03 -24.43 5.87
CA ILE A 103 -13.27 -23.96 4.49
C ILE A 103 -12.82 -25.06 3.52
N ASP A 104 -13.76 -25.67 2.80
CA ASP A 104 -13.46 -26.63 1.72
C ASP A 104 -12.84 -25.84 0.54
N VAL A 105 -11.50 -25.83 0.45
CA VAL A 105 -10.75 -25.17 -0.62
C VAL A 105 -10.79 -26.02 -1.90
N LYS A 106 -11.99 -26.43 -2.33
CA LYS A 106 -12.26 -26.94 -3.68
C LYS A 106 -12.71 -25.84 -4.65
N LEU A 107 -12.50 -24.58 -4.32
CA LEU A 107 -12.55 -23.52 -5.32
C LEU A 107 -11.15 -23.36 -5.94
N THR A 108 -11.09 -23.63 -7.24
CA THR A 108 -10.05 -23.27 -8.21
C THR A 108 -8.75 -24.10 -8.20
N SER A 109 -8.81 -25.29 -8.80
CA SER A 109 -7.70 -25.89 -9.58
C SER A 109 -7.43 -25.12 -10.89
N ALA A 110 -7.50 -23.80 -10.87
CA ALA A 110 -7.32 -22.95 -12.03
C ALA A 110 -6.80 -21.59 -11.58
N THR A 111 -5.51 -21.55 -11.21
CA THR A 111 -4.49 -20.64 -11.75
C THR A 111 -3.22 -21.08 -11.04
N ASP A 112 -2.21 -21.52 -11.78
CA ASP A 112 -0.86 -21.62 -11.25
C ASP A 112 -0.47 -20.23 -10.73
N ILE A 113 -0.67 -19.98 -9.45
CA ILE A 113 -0.03 -18.88 -8.75
C ILE A 113 1.43 -19.29 -8.65
N VAL A 114 2.14 -19.17 -9.78
CA VAL A 114 3.59 -19.19 -9.80
C VAL A 114 3.99 -17.96 -9.00
N ALA A 115 4.30 -18.16 -7.72
CA ALA A 115 4.95 -17.13 -6.94
C ALA A 115 6.13 -16.64 -7.78
N PRO A 116 6.20 -15.34 -8.12
CA PRO A 116 7.30 -14.84 -8.91
C PRO A 116 8.57 -15.12 -8.10
N GLN A 117 9.36 -16.10 -8.54
CA GLN A 117 10.63 -16.47 -7.92
C GLN A 117 11.65 -15.39 -8.29
N GLN A 118 11.43 -14.18 -7.78
CA GLN A 118 12.34 -13.06 -7.96
C GLN A 118 13.63 -13.44 -7.23
N THR A 119 14.66 -13.75 -8.00
CA THR A 119 15.99 -13.98 -7.43
C THR A 119 16.47 -12.65 -6.83
N ILE A 120 17.26 -12.67 -5.76
CA ILE A 120 17.81 -11.45 -5.12
C ILE A 120 18.48 -10.55 -6.18
N TYR A 121 19.13 -11.16 -7.18
CA TYR A 121 19.68 -10.45 -8.33
C TYR A 121 18.64 -9.63 -9.09
N GLU A 122 17.48 -10.23 -9.42
CA GLU A 122 16.40 -9.53 -10.12
C GLU A 122 15.77 -8.44 -9.26
N MET A 123 15.62 -8.66 -7.94
CA MET A 123 15.14 -7.62 -7.02
C MET A 123 16.06 -6.40 -6.99
N VAL A 124 17.38 -6.62 -6.95
CA VAL A 124 18.37 -5.53 -6.93
C VAL A 124 18.45 -4.82 -8.29
N VAL A 125 18.42 -5.57 -9.40
CA VAL A 125 18.43 -4.97 -10.75
C VAL A 125 17.13 -4.22 -11.02
N ASN A 126 15.99 -4.73 -10.54
CA ASN A 126 14.70 -4.03 -10.54
C ASN A 126 14.64 -2.92 -9.49
N PHE A 127 15.72 -2.54 -8.80
CA PHE A 127 15.73 -1.30 -8.03
C PHE A 127 16.12 -0.10 -8.90
N PHE A 128 16.87 -0.34 -9.98
CA PHE A 128 17.35 0.69 -10.89
C PHE A 128 16.52 0.66 -12.18
N PRO A 129 15.74 1.71 -12.48
CA PRO A 129 14.90 1.73 -13.67
C PRO A 129 15.76 1.73 -14.94
N LYS A 130 15.32 0.95 -15.93
CA LYS A 130 16.01 0.79 -17.22
C LYS A 130 15.87 2.04 -18.11
N ASN A 131 14.83 2.87 -17.88
CA ASN A 131 14.53 4.11 -18.61
C ASN A 131 13.88 5.16 -17.70
N ILE A 132 14.28 6.44 -17.84
CA ILE A 132 13.76 7.58 -17.04
C ILE A 132 12.29 7.89 -17.38
N ILE A 133 11.89 7.73 -18.64
CA ILE A 133 10.56 8.10 -19.14
C ILE A 133 9.52 7.00 -18.88
N GLU A 134 9.89 5.72 -18.94
CA GLU A 134 9.03 4.62 -18.46
C GLU A 134 8.97 4.58 -16.93
N GLY A 135 10.02 5.03 -16.22
CA GLY A 135 9.99 5.22 -14.77
C GLY A 135 9.04 6.33 -14.28
N HIS A 136 8.57 7.20 -15.18
CA HIS A 136 7.54 8.20 -14.87
C HIS A 136 6.11 7.63 -14.85
N ASP A 137 5.92 6.40 -15.33
CA ASP A 137 4.62 5.71 -15.30
C ASP A 137 4.33 5.14 -13.91
N CYS A 138 4.15 6.06 -12.97
CA CYS A 138 3.87 5.84 -11.55
C CYS A 138 2.42 5.31 -11.33
N ARG A 139 1.86 4.62 -12.34
CA ARG A 139 0.46 4.19 -12.39
C ARG A 139 0.26 2.69 -12.23
N GLN A 140 1.23 1.84 -12.55
CA GLN A 140 0.93 0.41 -12.67
C GLN A 140 1.56 -0.46 -11.58
N TYR A 141 2.89 -0.61 -11.41
CA TYR A 141 3.41 -1.60 -10.44
C TYR A 141 4.78 -1.32 -9.79
N ASP A 142 5.39 -0.14 -9.96
CA ASP A 142 6.71 0.13 -9.38
C ASP A 142 6.83 1.48 -8.66
N SER A 143 6.11 1.60 -7.55
CA SER A 143 6.25 2.75 -6.64
C SER A 143 7.67 2.88 -6.06
N MET A 144 8.46 1.80 -6.08
CA MET A 144 9.82 1.78 -5.55
C MET A 144 10.82 2.45 -6.50
N HIS A 145 10.70 2.27 -7.83
CA HIS A 145 11.49 3.03 -8.82
C HIS A 145 11.27 4.54 -8.70
N CYS A 146 10.00 4.92 -8.61
CA CYS A 146 9.57 6.30 -8.44
C CYS A 146 10.23 6.92 -7.19
N PHE A 147 10.19 6.22 -6.05
CA PHE A 147 10.86 6.67 -4.83
C PHE A 147 12.38 6.85 -5.00
N PHE A 148 13.06 5.91 -5.65
CA PHE A 148 14.50 5.98 -5.86
C PHE A 148 14.92 7.17 -6.73
N PHE A 149 14.21 7.43 -7.83
CA PHE A 149 14.46 8.59 -8.69
C PHE A 149 14.26 9.90 -7.92
N THR A 150 13.16 10.01 -7.16
CA THR A 150 12.87 11.17 -6.32
C THR A 150 13.92 11.40 -5.24
N PHE A 151 14.44 10.35 -4.61
CA PHE A 151 15.49 10.45 -3.61
C PHE A 151 16.82 10.96 -4.21
N TRP A 152 17.21 10.48 -5.40
CA TRP A 152 18.51 10.82 -6.01
C TRP A 152 18.50 12.16 -6.78
N TYR A 153 17.41 12.44 -7.48
CA TYR A 153 17.29 13.63 -8.34
C TYR A 153 16.42 14.74 -7.74
N GLY A 154 15.48 14.42 -6.84
CA GLY A 154 14.58 15.39 -6.20
C GLY A 154 15.26 16.61 -5.57
N PRO A 155 16.33 16.47 -4.76
CA PRO A 155 16.99 17.63 -4.16
C PRO A 155 17.76 18.53 -5.14
N LYS A 156 17.86 18.16 -6.43
CA LYS A 156 18.42 19.03 -7.49
C LYS A 156 17.37 19.86 -8.23
N PHE A 157 16.08 19.62 -7.97
CA PHE A 157 14.96 20.32 -8.59
C PHE A 157 14.29 21.37 -7.68
N ILE A 158 14.75 21.49 -6.43
CA ILE A 158 14.49 22.60 -5.51
C ILE A 158 15.63 23.62 -5.64
#